data_AF-A0A920QIQ5-F1
#
_entry.id   AF-A0A920QIQ5-F1
#
_cell.length_a   1.000
_cell.length_b   1.000
_cell.length_c   1.000
_cell.angle_alpha   90.00
_cell.angle_beta   90.00
_cell.angle_gamma   90.00
#
_symmetry.space_group_name_H-M   'P 1'
#
loop_
_entity.id
_entity.type
_entity.pdbx_description
1 polymer ?
#
loop_
_entity_poly.entity_id
_entity_poly.type
_entity_poly.pdbx_seq_one_letter_code
_entity_poly.pdbx_strand_id
1 'polypeptide(L)'
;MKVSKDRILTTHVGSLPRSEKVFKLIFAREAGEELDNNDYDKVIADAVKTVVIKQEEAGIDIVSDGEQSKISYATYIKYRLNGFEGDSPRVLPGTWKSIRNSLPELQNQEESQVSPDPAVPEKCL
;
A
#
# COMPACT_ATOMS: atom_id res chain seq x y z
N MET A 1 -19.05 -16.90 -13.93
CA MET A 1 -19.05 -15.45 -13.61
C MET A 1 -20.29 -14.82 -14.24
N LYS A 2 -20.93 -13.88 -13.54
CA LYS A 2 -21.99 -13.05 -14.14
C LYS A 2 -21.33 -11.91 -14.91
N VAL A 3 -21.79 -11.66 -16.14
CA VAL A 3 -21.33 -10.55 -16.99
C VAL A 3 -22.47 -9.53 -17.11
N SER A 4 -22.13 -8.25 -17.02
CA SER A 4 -23.09 -7.17 -17.26
C SER A 4 -23.37 -7.05 -18.75
N LYS A 5 -24.64 -6.86 -19.14
CA LYS A 5 -25.06 -6.71 -20.55
C LYS A 5 -25.56 -5.29 -20.87
N ASP A 6 -26.08 -4.60 -19.87
CA ASP A 6 -26.81 -3.34 -20.08
C ASP A 6 -25.96 -2.09 -19.82
N ARG A 7 -24.92 -2.19 -18.97
CA ARG A 7 -24.01 -1.08 -18.64
C ARG A 7 -22.64 -1.54 -18.15
N ILE A 8 -21.67 -0.62 -18.16
CA ILE A 8 -20.36 -0.82 -17.52
C ILE A 8 -20.55 -0.79 -16.00
N LEU A 9 -19.96 -1.78 -15.31
CA LEU A 9 -19.92 -1.80 -13.85
C LEU A 9 -18.66 -1.10 -13.34
N THR A 10 -18.82 -0.28 -12.30
CA THR A 10 -17.74 0.46 -11.65
C THR A 10 -17.25 -0.24 -10.39
N THR A 11 -15.95 -0.09 -10.13
CA THR A 11 -15.31 -0.50 -8.89
C THR A 11 -14.07 0.36 -8.68
N HIS A 12 -13.43 0.20 -7.52
CA HIS A 12 -12.15 0.81 -7.22
C HIS A 12 -11.14 -0.25 -6.79
N VAL A 13 -9.88 0.13 -6.72
CA VAL A 13 -8.80 -0.79 -6.38
C VAL A 13 -8.31 -0.50 -4.96
N GLY A 14 -8.50 -1.48 -4.08
CA GLY A 14 -7.77 -1.59 -2.81
C GLY A 14 -8.26 -0.65 -1.72
N SER A 15 -7.29 0.04 -1.11
CA SER A 15 -7.46 0.76 0.16
C SER A 15 -8.23 2.07 0.04
N LEU A 16 -9.12 2.31 1.00
CA LEU A 16 -9.81 3.60 1.18
C LEU A 16 -9.29 4.33 2.42
N PRO A 17 -9.48 5.67 2.52
CA PRO A 17 -9.05 6.44 3.68
C PRO A 17 -9.58 5.86 4.99
N ARG A 18 -8.69 5.71 5.97
CA ARG A 18 -9.00 5.15 7.30
C ARG A 18 -9.17 6.28 8.31
N SER A 19 -10.02 6.06 9.31
CA SER A 19 -10.08 6.97 10.46
C SER A 19 -8.82 6.86 11.31
N GLU A 20 -8.51 7.90 12.08
CA GLU A 20 -7.39 7.89 13.03
C GLU A 20 -7.49 6.72 14.02
N LYS A 21 -8.72 6.39 14.45
CA LYS A 21 -8.98 5.25 15.35
C LYS A 21 -8.53 3.93 14.74
N VAL A 22 -8.90 3.67 13.48
CA VAL A 22 -8.50 2.46 12.75
C VAL A 22 -6.99 2.44 12.55
N PHE A 23 -6.41 3.58 12.16
CA PHE A 23 -4.97 3.71 11.96
C PHE A 23 -4.18 3.32 13.22
N LYS A 24 -4.55 3.87 14.39
CA LYS A 24 -3.89 3.57 15.66
C LYS A 24 -3.94 2.08 16.01
N LEU A 25 -5.10 1.44 15.84
CA LEU A 25 -5.26 0.01 16.14
C LEU A 25 -4.41 -0.89 15.22
N ILE A 26 -4.34 -0.56 13.93
CA ILE A 26 -3.50 -1.33 12.98
C ILE A 26 -2.03 -1.22 13.36
N PHE A 27 -1.56 -0.02 13.71
CA PHE A 27 -0.17 0.19 14.11
C PHE A 27 0.17 -0.46 15.45
N ALA A 28 -0.72 -0.40 16.43
CA ALA A 28 -0.55 -1.11 17.70
C ALA A 28 -0.43 -2.63 17.48
N ARG A 29 -1.27 -3.19 16.60
CA ARG A 29 -1.20 -4.60 16.22
C ARG A 29 0.12 -4.95 15.51
N GLU A 30 0.59 -4.09 14.63
CA GLU A 30 1.87 -4.27 13.92
C GLU A 30 3.05 -4.23 14.90
N ALA A 31 3.00 -3.35 15.90
CA ALA A 31 3.99 -3.23 16.97
C ALA A 31 3.96 -4.41 17.97
N GLY A 32 2.99 -5.32 17.86
CA GLY A 32 2.83 -6.45 18.77
C GLY A 32 2.26 -6.07 20.14
N GLU A 33 1.56 -4.95 20.24
CA GLU A 33 0.90 -4.52 21.48
C GLU A 33 -0.29 -5.45 21.80
N GLU A 34 -0.56 -5.64 23.11
CA GLU A 34 -1.75 -6.35 23.55
C GLU A 34 -2.99 -5.51 23.29
N LEU A 35 -3.88 -6.03 22.43
CA LEU A 35 -5.15 -5.41 22.09
C LEU A 35 -6.31 -6.28 22.55
N ASP A 36 -7.40 -5.65 23.00
CA ASP A 36 -8.67 -6.33 23.13
C ASP A 36 -9.19 -6.67 21.73
N ASN A 37 -9.13 -7.96 21.37
CA ASN A 37 -9.59 -8.45 20.07
C ASN A 37 -11.06 -8.11 19.81
N ASN A 38 -11.91 -8.08 20.85
CA ASN A 38 -13.31 -7.73 20.67
C ASN A 38 -13.51 -6.26 20.32
N ASP A 39 -12.74 -5.35 20.92
CA ASP A 39 -12.78 -3.94 20.56
C ASP A 39 -12.18 -3.72 19.16
N TYR A 40 -11.04 -4.36 18.87
CA TYR A 40 -10.42 -4.31 17.55
C TYR A 40 -11.39 -4.73 16.45
N ASP A 41 -12.01 -5.90 16.57
CA ASP A 41 -12.93 -6.43 15.57
C ASP A 41 -14.16 -5.54 15.38
N LYS A 42 -14.71 -4.98 16.46
CA LYS A 42 -15.83 -4.02 16.38
C LYS A 42 -15.44 -2.77 15.61
N VAL A 43 -14.28 -2.19 15.92
CA VAL A 43 -13.83 -0.95 15.26
C VAL A 43 -13.56 -1.16 13.78
N ILE A 44 -12.95 -2.29 13.41
CA ILE A 44 -12.74 -2.65 12.01
C ILE A 44 -14.07 -2.90 11.30
N ALA A 45 -15.00 -3.63 11.91
CA ALA A 45 -16.32 -3.89 11.32
C ALA A 45 -17.09 -2.59 11.05
N ASP A 46 -17.08 -1.66 12.01
CA ASP A 46 -17.72 -0.34 11.85
C ASP A 46 -17.06 0.48 10.75
N ALA A 47 -15.73 0.42 10.62
CA ALA A 47 -15.00 1.08 9.55
C ALA A 47 -15.36 0.52 8.17
N VAL A 48 -15.41 -0.81 8.03
CA VAL A 48 -15.84 -1.49 6.80
C VAL A 48 -17.26 -1.09 6.45
N LYS A 49 -18.19 -1.14 7.42
CA LYS A 49 -19.58 -0.73 7.22
C LYS A 49 -19.67 0.71 6.72
N THR A 50 -18.92 1.63 7.34
CA THR A 50 -18.89 3.03 6.96
C THR A 50 -18.41 3.23 5.51
N VAL A 51 -17.33 2.57 5.10
CA VAL A 51 -16.83 2.73 3.72
C VAL A 51 -17.70 2.03 2.69
N VAL A 52 -18.39 0.95 3.04
CA VAL A 52 -19.35 0.29 2.14
C VAL A 52 -20.56 1.18 1.89
N ILE A 53 -21.11 1.83 2.93
CA ILE A 53 -22.20 2.80 2.78
C ILE A 53 -21.78 3.95 1.86
N LYS A 54 -20.58 4.51 2.06
CA LYS A 54 -20.07 5.59 1.20
C LYS A 54 -19.86 5.17 -0.26
N GLN A 55 -19.47 3.93 -0.50
CA GLN A 55 -19.33 3.39 -1.85
C GLN A 55 -20.69 3.25 -2.54
N GLU A 56 -21.70 2.76 -1.82
CA GLU A 56 -23.08 2.68 -2.31
C GLU A 56 -23.62 4.08 -2.63
N GLU A 57 -23.45 5.05 -1.73
CA GLU A 57 -23.83 6.45 -1.94
C GLU A 57 -23.12 7.09 -3.14
N ALA A 58 -21.88 6.67 -3.43
CA ALA A 58 -21.10 7.12 -4.58
C ALA A 58 -21.46 6.39 -5.89
N GLY A 59 -22.32 5.37 -5.86
CA GLY A 59 -22.73 4.61 -7.04
C GLY A 59 -21.68 3.58 -7.51
N ILE A 60 -20.87 3.05 -6.60
CA ILE A 60 -19.95 1.93 -6.91
C ILE A 60 -20.74 0.62 -7.00
N ASP A 61 -20.63 -0.08 -8.13
CA ASP A 61 -21.40 -1.29 -8.39
C ASP A 61 -20.85 -2.54 -7.69
N ILE A 62 -19.52 -2.65 -7.65
CA ILE A 62 -18.83 -3.76 -7.00
C ILE A 62 -17.97 -3.16 -5.89
N VAL A 63 -18.49 -3.24 -4.67
CA VAL A 63 -17.85 -2.68 -3.48
C VAL A 63 -16.73 -3.57 -2.94
N SER A 64 -15.80 -2.95 -2.20
CA SER A 64 -14.72 -3.60 -1.48
C SER A 64 -14.78 -3.23 0.01
N ASP A 65 -14.10 -4.00 0.86
CA ASP A 65 -13.91 -3.68 2.29
C ASP A 65 -12.99 -2.46 2.49
N GLY A 66 -12.40 -1.92 1.43
CA GLY A 66 -11.52 -0.76 1.46
C GLY A 66 -10.22 -1.02 2.20
N GLU A 67 -9.81 -2.28 2.37
CA GLU A 67 -8.64 -2.73 3.13
C GLU A 67 -8.55 -2.13 4.54
N GLN A 68 -9.68 -1.94 5.21
CA GLN A 68 -9.71 -1.25 6.52
C GLN A 68 -8.96 -2.02 7.62
N SER A 69 -8.70 -3.32 7.47
CA SER A 69 -8.07 -4.17 8.50
C SER A 69 -6.57 -4.41 8.31
N LYS A 70 -5.97 -3.95 7.21
CA LYS A 70 -4.60 -4.32 6.80
C LYS A 70 -3.69 -3.10 6.82
N ILE A 71 -2.44 -3.29 7.26
CA ILE A 71 -1.40 -2.26 7.23
C ILE A 71 -0.86 -2.01 5.81
N SER A 72 -0.72 -3.07 5.02
CA SER A 72 -0.27 -3.01 3.64
C SER A 72 -0.64 -4.30 2.91
N TYR A 73 -0.95 -4.17 1.62
CA TYR A 73 -1.17 -5.30 0.72
C TYR A 73 0.02 -6.27 0.72
N ALA A 74 1.25 -5.75 0.68
CA ALA A 74 2.44 -6.57 0.52
C ALA A 74 2.88 -7.24 1.83
N THR A 75 2.84 -6.52 2.95
CA THR A 75 3.38 -7.03 4.22
C THR A 75 2.38 -7.88 5.00
N TYR A 76 1.07 -7.81 4.69
CA TYR A 76 0.05 -8.62 5.35
C TYR A 76 0.27 -10.13 5.19
N ILE A 77 1.02 -10.55 4.17
CA ILE A 77 1.30 -11.96 3.89
C ILE A 77 1.96 -12.69 5.06
N LYS A 78 2.77 -11.98 5.87
CA LYS A 78 3.43 -12.53 7.07
C LYS A 78 2.46 -13.06 8.12
N TYR A 79 1.23 -12.53 8.14
CA TYR A 79 0.18 -12.96 9.07
C TYR A 79 -0.66 -14.12 8.54
N ARG A 80 -0.42 -14.56 7.30
CA ARG A 80 -1.25 -15.57 6.62
C ARG A 80 -0.46 -16.80 6.22
N LEU A 81 0.84 -16.67 5.99
CA LEU A 81 1.74 -17.74 5.57
C LEU A 81 2.95 -17.83 6.51
N ASN A 82 3.36 -19.06 6.82
CA ASN A 82 4.60 -19.31 7.56
C ASN A 82 5.83 -19.13 6.63
N GLY A 83 6.98 -18.78 7.21
CA GLY A 83 8.25 -18.61 6.47
C GLY A 83 8.40 -17.25 5.78
N PHE A 84 7.49 -16.31 6.02
CA PHE A 84 7.54 -14.93 5.52
C PHE A 84 7.69 -13.97 6.70
N GLU A 85 8.90 -13.85 7.24
CA GLU A 85 9.23 -13.00 8.37
C GLU A 85 10.69 -12.50 8.29
N GLY A 86 11.08 -11.62 9.21
CA GLY A 86 12.43 -11.08 9.31
C GLY A 86 12.63 -9.74 8.59
N ASP A 87 13.66 -9.01 9.01
CA ASP A 87 14.09 -7.77 8.39
C ASP A 87 15.31 -8.01 7.51
N SER A 88 15.22 -7.62 6.25
CA SER A 88 16.39 -7.50 5.38
C SER A 88 16.86 -6.05 5.37
N PRO A 89 18.17 -5.77 5.41
CA PRO A 89 18.68 -4.43 5.19
C PRO A 89 18.10 -3.87 3.89
N ARG A 90 17.54 -2.66 3.95
CA ARG A 90 17.07 -1.97 2.75
C ARG A 90 18.30 -1.65 1.90
N VAL A 91 18.56 -2.47 0.89
CA VAL A 91 19.56 -2.15 -0.13
C VAL A 91 18.89 -1.17 -1.07
N LEU A 92 19.16 0.12 -0.88
CA LEU A 92 18.81 1.10 -1.90
C LEU A 92 19.47 0.63 -3.21
N PRO A 93 18.74 0.64 -4.35
CA PRO A 93 19.38 0.47 -5.63
C PRO A 93 20.57 1.42 -5.67
N GLY A 94 21.77 0.88 -5.89
CA GLY A 94 22.94 1.71 -6.03
C GLY A 94 22.61 2.82 -7.01
N THR A 95 22.95 4.07 -6.68
CA THR A 95 22.85 5.15 -7.66
C THR A 95 23.53 4.70 -8.96
N TRP A 96 23.16 5.24 -10.12
CA TRP A 96 23.87 4.96 -11.36
C TRP A 96 25.41 5.08 -11.18
N LYS A 97 25.85 6.04 -10.36
CA LYS A 97 27.25 6.19 -9.94
C LYS A 97 27.79 4.98 -9.18
N SER A 98 27.04 4.41 -8.25
CA SER A 98 27.41 3.19 -7.52
C SER A 98 27.53 1.97 -8.45
N ILE A 99 26.61 1.81 -9.41
CA ILE A 99 26.65 0.73 -10.39
C ILE A 99 27.83 0.90 -11.36
N ARG A 100 28.05 2.12 -11.86
CA ARG A 100 29.21 2.48 -12.71
C ARG A 100 30.53 2.26 -11.98
N ASN A 101 30.62 2.64 -10.71
CA ASN A 101 31.85 2.46 -9.93
C ASN A 101 32.18 0.99 -9.67
N SER A 102 31.17 0.10 -9.62
CA SER A 102 31.37 -1.35 -9.50
C SER A 102 31.71 -2.06 -10.81
N LEU A 103 31.66 -1.37 -11.96
CA LEU A 103 31.83 -1.93 -13.31
C LEU A 103 32.95 -1.17 -14.06
N PRO A 104 34.21 -1.64 -14.02
CA PRO A 104 35.38 -0.95 -14.59
C PRO A 104 35.20 -0.53 -16.06
N GLU A 105 34.48 -1.33 -16.84
CA GLU A 105 34.18 -1.11 -18.26
C GLU A 105 33.27 0.08 -18.53
N LEU A 106 32.46 0.51 -17.55
CA LEU A 106 31.54 1.65 -17.67
C LEU A 106 32.16 2.97 -17.17
N GLN A 107 33.35 2.92 -16.58
CA GLN A 107 34.00 4.11 -16.00
C GLN A 107 34.50 5.10 -17.07
N ASN A 108 34.79 4.62 -18.28
CA ASN A 108 35.36 5.43 -19.36
C ASN A 108 34.33 5.88 -20.41
N GLN A 109 33.04 5.62 -20.20
CA GLN A 109 31.99 6.14 -21.09
C GLN A 109 31.65 7.57 -20.67
N GLU A 110 31.95 8.54 -21.53
CA GLU A 110 31.61 9.95 -21.29
C GLU A 110 30.10 10.11 -21.12
N GLU A 111 29.72 10.92 -20.12
CA GLU A 111 28.33 11.34 -19.90
C GLU A 111 27.88 12.18 -21.11
N SER A 112 27.37 11.50 -22.14
CA SER A 112 26.51 12.13 -23.14
C SER A 112 25.37 12.78 -22.35
N GLN A 113 25.26 14.10 -22.49
CA GLN A 113 24.35 14.98 -21.77
C GLN A 113 22.91 14.48 -21.82
N VAL A 114 22.52 13.63 -20.86
CA VAL A 114 21.12 13.46 -20.49
C VAL A 114 20.81 14.67 -19.65
N SER A 115 20.05 15.61 -20.23
CA SER A 115 19.52 16.77 -19.52
C SER A 115 18.86 16.31 -18.22
N PRO A 116 19.07 17.00 -17.10
CA PRO A 116 18.44 16.64 -15.83
C PRO A 116 16.92 16.59 -16.01
N ASP A 117 16.33 15.48 -15.59
CA ASP A 117 14.89 15.35 -15.41
C ASP A 117 14.44 16.51 -14.50
N PRO A 118 13.47 17.36 -14.91
CA PRO A 118 13.07 18.50 -14.11
C PRO A 118 12.64 18.00 -12.73
N ALA A 119 13.30 18.53 -11.70
CA ALA A 119 13.10 18.20 -10.31
C ALA A 119 11.60 18.02 -10.00
N VAL A 120 11.21 16.81 -9.58
CA VAL A 120 9.91 16.59 -8.97
C VAL A 120 9.88 17.47 -7.70
N PRO A 121 9.01 18.49 -7.63
CA PRO A 121 9.03 19.40 -6.51
C PRO A 121 8.67 18.65 -5.21
N GLU A 122 9.43 18.94 -4.17
CA GLU A 122 9.38 18.35 -2.82
C GLU A 122 8.07 18.63 -2.03
N LYS A 123 6.97 18.95 -2.71
CA LYS A 123 5.67 19.28 -2.11
C LYS A 123 4.53 18.61 -2.86
N CYS A 124 4.41 17.30 -2.68
CA CYS A 124 3.11 16.63 -2.71
C CYS A 124 2.79 16.17 -1.29
N LEU A 125 2.34 17.13 -0.47
CA LEU A 125 1.44 16.96 0.68
C LEU A 125 0.45 18.12 0.64
#